data_AF-A0A1X7TQ86-F1
#
_entry.id   AF-A0A1X7TQ86-F1
#
_cell.length_a   1.000
_cell.length_b   1.000
_cell.length_c   1.000
_cell.angle_alpha   90.00
_cell.angle_beta   90.00
_cell.angle_gamma   90.00
#
_symmetry.space_group_name_H-M   'P 1'
#
loop_
_entity.id
_entity.type
_entity.pdbx_description
1 polymer ?
#
loop_
_entity_poly.entity_id
_entity_poly.type
_entity_poly.pdbx_seq_one_letter_code
_entity_poly.pdbx_strand_id
1 'polypeptide(L)'
;GGWTRLAYLDMSDATQNCPFGFKLYQSGGVRACGRTNSSGGCVSVQFPSNGISYSQICGRVTGYQYFSTDAFHGPSNLDSPYVDGVSITRGSPRKHVWTLANGLMDTYNTYSQFMCPCSTGSNETLPSFVGNHYFCESGNNSSGYSQILYTSDPLWDGQGCGSLESPCCNVPGIPWFHRDYGSTTTTDYIELRVCGDGGATNDEDTPVSFYEIYVK
;
A
#
# COMPACT_ATOMS: atom_id res chain seq x y z
N GLY A 1 -8.08 -19.89 18.15
CA GLY A 1 -7.67 -18.57 18.67
C GLY A 1 -6.16 -18.52 18.72
N GLY A 2 -5.53 -17.44 18.29
CA GLY A 2 -4.05 -17.37 18.24
C GLY A 2 -3.47 -16.20 17.46
N TRP A 3 -4.24 -15.15 17.16
CA TRP A 3 -3.74 -13.95 16.48
C TRP A 3 -3.69 -12.78 17.49
N THR A 4 -2.59 -12.03 17.48
CA THR A 4 -2.41 -10.83 18.30
C THR A 4 -2.26 -9.60 17.41
N ARG A 5 -3.04 -8.55 17.65
CA ARG A 5 -2.95 -7.30 16.89
C ARG A 5 -1.69 -6.51 17.30
N LEU A 6 -0.83 -6.19 16.35
CA LEU A 6 0.35 -5.35 16.56
C LEU A 6 0.17 -3.90 16.10
N ALA A 7 -0.66 -3.67 15.08
CA ALA A 7 -0.87 -2.36 14.50
C ALA A 7 -2.35 -2.08 14.29
N TYR A 8 -2.76 -0.83 14.52
CA TYR A 8 -4.11 -0.35 14.26
C TYR A 8 -4.10 1.16 13.97
N LEU A 9 -4.81 1.55 12.93
CA LEU A 9 -5.18 2.93 12.63
C LEU A 9 -6.57 2.91 12.00
N ASP A 10 -7.41 3.85 12.42
CA ASP A 10 -8.71 4.12 11.81
C ASP A 10 -8.96 5.63 11.81
N MET A 11 -8.76 6.26 10.67
CA MET A 11 -8.92 7.71 10.50
C MET A 11 -10.38 8.16 10.37
N SER A 12 -11.34 7.23 10.32
CA SER A 12 -12.76 7.55 10.48
C SER A 12 -13.08 7.95 11.94
N ASP A 13 -12.29 7.46 12.89
CA ASP A 13 -12.28 7.94 14.27
C ASP A 13 -11.61 9.33 14.32
N ALA A 14 -12.42 10.35 14.60
CA ALA A 14 -11.96 11.74 14.71
C ALA A 14 -10.91 11.96 15.82
N THR A 15 -10.79 11.04 16.78
CA THR A 15 -9.81 11.13 17.86
C THR A 15 -8.43 10.60 17.48
N GLN A 16 -8.33 9.79 16.43
CA GLN A 16 -7.04 9.29 15.93
C GLN A 16 -6.33 10.33 15.08
N ASN A 17 -5.00 10.32 15.14
CA ASN A 17 -4.13 11.23 14.40
C ASN A 17 -3.16 10.41 13.56
N CYS A 18 -2.62 11.03 12.51
CA CYS A 18 -1.60 10.38 11.71
C CYS A 18 -0.36 10.02 12.55
N PRO A 19 0.28 8.87 12.27
CA PRO A 19 1.52 8.49 12.95
C PRO A 19 2.58 9.58 12.78
N PHE A 20 3.52 9.62 13.72
CA PHE A 20 4.61 10.59 13.66
C PHE A 20 5.34 10.53 12.31
N GLY A 21 5.59 11.69 11.69
CA GLY A 21 6.22 11.81 10.38
C GLY A 21 5.26 11.77 9.19
N PHE A 22 4.00 11.37 9.38
CA PHE A 22 2.99 11.38 8.31
C PHE A 22 2.24 12.72 8.27
N LYS A 23 1.85 13.17 7.07
CA LYS A 23 0.96 14.33 6.89
C LYS A 23 -0.50 13.88 6.79
N LEU A 24 -1.42 14.74 7.24
CA LEU A 24 -2.86 14.53 7.10
C LEU A 24 -3.33 14.99 5.73
N TYR A 25 -3.97 14.08 5.00
CA TYR A 25 -4.87 14.39 3.89
C TYR A 25 -6.30 14.47 4.40
N GLN A 26 -7.02 15.51 3.99
CA GLN A 26 -8.43 15.67 4.33
C GLN A 26 -9.19 16.33 3.19
N SER A 27 -10.08 15.57 2.56
CA SER A 27 -10.95 16.03 1.47
C SER A 27 -12.15 15.11 1.36
N GLY A 28 -13.29 15.59 0.87
CA GLY A 28 -14.46 14.74 0.59
C GLY A 28 -15.01 13.96 1.79
N GLY A 29 -14.74 14.40 3.03
CA GLY A 29 -15.09 13.66 4.25
C GLY A 29 -14.10 12.54 4.63
N VAL A 30 -13.09 12.27 3.80
CA VAL A 30 -12.03 11.30 4.06
C VAL A 30 -10.88 11.97 4.80
N ARG A 31 -10.32 11.25 5.78
CA ARG A 31 -9.05 11.54 6.44
C ARG A 31 -8.08 10.40 6.19
N ALA A 32 -6.85 10.71 5.80
CA ALA A 32 -5.83 9.71 5.51
C ALA A 32 -4.41 10.25 5.79
N CYS A 33 -3.45 9.37 5.93
CA CYS A 33 -2.08 9.68 6.36
C CYS A 33 -1.08 9.32 5.28
N GLY A 34 -0.37 10.31 4.76
CA GLY A 34 0.57 10.15 3.65
C GLY A 34 1.95 10.72 3.95
N ARG A 35 2.78 10.81 2.91
CA ARG A 35 4.17 11.28 2.95
C ARG A 35 4.23 12.80 3.11
N THR A 36 5.19 13.29 3.90
CA THR A 36 5.43 14.74 4.06
C THR A 36 6.25 15.36 2.92
N ASN A 37 7.07 14.55 2.25
CA ASN A 37 8.06 15.04 1.30
C ASN A 37 7.46 15.06 -0.11
N SER A 38 7.76 16.12 -0.85
CA SER A 38 7.42 16.23 -2.27
C SER A 38 8.45 15.53 -3.17
N SER A 39 9.32 14.68 -2.63
CA SER A 39 10.35 13.97 -3.40
C SER A 39 10.24 12.48 -3.16
N GLY A 40 10.69 11.69 -4.15
CA GLY A 40 10.70 10.24 -4.08
C GLY A 40 11.29 9.74 -2.76
N GLY A 41 10.56 8.84 -2.09
CA GLY A 41 10.92 8.35 -0.77
C GLY A 41 9.74 7.73 -0.03
N CYS A 42 10.02 7.26 1.18
CA CYS A 42 9.03 6.64 2.05
C CYS A 42 9.00 7.33 3.42
N VAL A 43 7.80 7.42 4.00
CA VAL A 43 7.59 7.62 5.43
C VAL A 43 7.25 6.28 6.05
N SER A 44 7.71 5.99 7.28
CA SER A 44 7.42 4.72 7.93
C SER A 44 7.07 4.83 9.40
N VAL A 45 6.37 3.81 9.88
CA VAL A 45 6.07 3.56 11.29
C VAL A 45 6.41 2.11 11.61
N GLN A 46 7.06 1.90 12.75
CA GLN A 46 7.44 0.58 13.24
C GLN A 46 6.56 0.18 14.42
N PHE A 47 6.14 -1.08 14.43
CA PHE A 47 5.33 -1.71 15.44
C PHE A 47 6.14 -2.83 16.10
N PRO A 48 6.64 -2.62 17.34
CA PRO A 48 7.40 -3.65 18.03
C PRO A 48 6.52 -4.86 18.32
N SER A 49 7.08 -6.06 18.14
CA SER A 49 6.42 -7.32 18.52
C SER A 49 6.28 -7.48 20.03
N ASN A 50 7.01 -6.69 20.83
CA ASN A 50 7.08 -6.78 22.29
C ASN A 50 7.43 -8.20 22.79
N GLY A 51 8.30 -8.91 22.05
CA GLY A 51 8.76 -10.25 22.40
C GLY A 51 7.79 -11.37 21.99
N ILE A 52 6.67 -11.04 21.33
CA ILE A 52 5.78 -12.03 20.74
C ILE A 52 6.52 -12.72 19.59
N SER A 53 6.73 -14.03 19.73
CA SER A 53 7.25 -14.87 18.66
C SER A 53 6.12 -15.25 17.71
N TYR A 54 6.32 -15.06 16.41
CA TYR A 54 5.31 -15.33 15.39
C TYR A 54 5.93 -15.94 14.13
N SER A 55 5.15 -16.75 13.41
CA SER A 55 5.49 -17.27 12.07
C SER A 55 4.47 -16.86 11.00
N GLN A 56 3.38 -16.20 11.36
CA GLN A 56 2.39 -15.71 10.40
C GLN A 56 2.06 -14.24 10.64
N ILE A 57 1.75 -13.54 9.55
CA ILE A 57 1.29 -12.15 9.56
C ILE A 57 0.05 -12.07 8.68
N CYS A 58 -1.01 -11.43 9.16
CA CYS A 58 -2.13 -11.06 8.32
C CYS A 58 -2.62 -9.65 8.64
N GLY A 59 -3.38 -9.07 7.74
CA GLY A 59 -3.93 -7.74 7.96
C GLY A 59 -4.64 -7.23 6.73
N ARG A 60 -5.17 -6.02 6.86
CA ARG A 60 -5.71 -5.27 5.73
C ARG A 60 -5.32 -3.80 5.90
N VAL A 61 -5.23 -3.11 4.77
CA VAL A 61 -4.90 -1.68 4.69
C VAL A 61 -5.86 -1.06 3.69
N THR A 62 -6.38 0.12 4.00
CA THR A 62 -7.18 0.91 3.06
C THR A 62 -6.46 2.21 2.79
N GLY A 63 -6.15 2.44 1.53
CA GLY A 63 -5.50 3.65 1.03
C GLY A 63 -6.41 4.46 0.12
N TYR A 64 -5.88 5.57 -0.36
CA TYR A 64 -6.49 6.38 -1.42
C TYR A 64 -5.41 6.84 -2.37
N GLN A 65 -5.76 7.00 -3.64
CA GLN A 65 -4.85 7.59 -4.61
C GLN A 65 -4.80 9.10 -4.44
N TYR A 66 -3.59 9.66 -4.45
CA TYR A 66 -3.37 11.09 -4.61
C TYR A 66 -2.56 11.34 -5.88
N PHE A 67 -3.15 12.10 -6.80
CA PHE A 67 -2.55 12.47 -8.07
C PHE A 67 -2.20 11.27 -8.99
N SER A 68 -0.93 11.09 -9.35
CA SER A 68 -0.51 10.35 -10.55
C SER A 68 0.30 9.08 -10.27
N THR A 69 -0.09 8.27 -9.30
CA THR A 69 0.73 7.14 -8.82
C THR A 69 1.08 6.09 -9.87
N ASP A 70 2.30 5.53 -9.80
CA ASP A 70 2.93 4.76 -10.87
C ASP A 70 3.19 3.27 -10.53
N ALA A 71 2.39 2.68 -9.64
CA ALA A 71 2.49 1.27 -9.22
C ALA A 71 3.91 0.85 -8.78
N PHE A 72 4.68 0.18 -9.64
CA PHE A 72 6.01 -0.37 -9.35
C PHE A 72 7.15 0.29 -10.15
N HIS A 73 6.89 1.48 -10.73
CA HIS A 73 7.87 2.16 -11.60
C HIS A 73 9.17 2.59 -10.90
N GLY A 74 9.17 2.60 -9.55
CA GLY A 74 10.34 2.93 -8.75
C GLY A 74 11.52 1.93 -8.83
N PRO A 75 12.63 2.21 -8.12
CA PRO A 75 13.81 1.36 -8.15
C PRO A 75 13.53 -0.03 -7.54
N SER A 76 14.06 -1.10 -8.14
CA SER A 76 13.80 -2.49 -7.74
C SER A 76 14.56 -2.96 -6.48
N ASN A 77 14.57 -2.15 -5.43
CA ASN A 77 15.23 -2.43 -4.15
C ASN A 77 14.23 -2.25 -2.98
N LEU A 78 14.21 -3.21 -2.05
CA LEU A 78 13.31 -3.18 -0.89
C LEU A 78 13.52 -1.94 0.00
N ASP A 79 14.73 -1.40 0.07
CA ASP A 79 15.04 -0.23 0.89
C ASP A 79 14.73 1.11 0.19
N SER A 80 14.52 1.11 -1.14
CA SER A 80 14.09 2.29 -1.91
C SER A 80 12.56 2.44 -1.96
N PRO A 81 12.02 3.58 -2.42
CA PRO A 81 10.61 3.69 -2.83
C PRO A 81 10.36 2.89 -4.12
N TYR A 82 10.34 1.56 -4.01
CA TYR A 82 10.12 0.66 -5.16
C TYR A 82 8.66 0.58 -5.61
N VAL A 83 7.77 1.22 -4.87
CA VAL A 83 6.33 1.15 -5.06
C VAL A 83 5.72 2.49 -4.67
N ASP A 84 4.75 2.93 -5.46
CA ASP A 84 3.76 3.90 -5.07
C ASP A 84 2.67 3.19 -4.29
N GLY A 85 2.63 3.38 -2.99
CA GLY A 85 1.74 2.61 -2.13
C GLY A 85 2.35 2.25 -0.78
N VAL A 86 1.96 1.09 -0.27
CA VAL A 86 2.35 0.61 1.05
C VAL A 86 3.29 -0.59 0.94
N SER A 87 4.48 -0.46 1.52
CA SER A 87 5.41 -1.58 1.73
C SER A 87 5.35 -2.04 3.19
N ILE A 88 4.89 -3.27 3.41
CA ILE A 88 4.90 -3.92 4.72
C ILE A 88 6.14 -4.80 4.81
N THR A 89 6.96 -4.57 5.82
CA THR A 89 8.22 -5.28 6.03
C THR A 89 8.42 -5.68 7.48
N ARG A 90 9.45 -6.47 7.75
CA ARG A 90 9.86 -6.84 9.12
C ARG A 90 11.37 -6.85 9.31
N GLY A 91 11.77 -6.56 10.54
CA GLY A 91 13.13 -6.77 11.03
C GLY A 91 14.19 -5.85 10.41
N SER A 92 15.43 -6.02 10.89
CA SER A 92 16.61 -5.31 10.38
C SER A 92 17.76 -6.32 10.22
N PRO A 93 18.26 -6.59 8.99
CA PRO A 93 17.88 -5.96 7.72
C PRO A 93 16.43 -6.22 7.33
N ARG A 94 15.87 -5.30 6.54
CA ARG A 94 14.47 -5.30 6.12
C ARG A 94 14.14 -6.56 5.33
N LYS A 95 13.01 -7.20 5.64
CA LYS A 95 12.47 -8.36 4.92
C LYS A 95 11.06 -8.07 4.44
N HIS A 96 10.77 -8.42 3.19
CA HIS A 96 9.45 -8.22 2.60
C HIS A 96 8.38 -9.08 3.29
N VAL A 97 7.21 -8.48 3.54
CA VAL A 97 6.01 -9.18 4.01
C VAL A 97 4.94 -9.12 2.93
N TRP A 98 4.52 -7.91 2.56
CA TRP A 98 3.47 -7.65 1.58
C TRP A 98 3.65 -6.27 0.94
N THR A 99 3.20 -6.11 -0.30
CA THR A 99 3.11 -4.80 -0.97
C THR A 99 1.65 -4.48 -1.30
N LEU A 100 1.18 -3.26 -1.05
CA LEU A 100 -0.08 -2.77 -1.59
C LEU A 100 0.24 -1.61 -2.53
N ALA A 101 0.16 -1.85 -3.83
CA ALA A 101 0.59 -0.91 -4.86
C ALA A 101 -0.61 -0.11 -5.41
N ASN A 102 -0.34 1.12 -5.82
CA ASN A 102 -1.34 2.05 -6.33
C ASN A 102 -1.04 2.39 -7.79
N GLY A 103 -1.88 1.92 -8.71
CA GLY A 103 -1.74 2.19 -10.14
C GLY A 103 -2.30 3.55 -10.54
N LEU A 104 -1.96 4.00 -11.75
CA LEU A 104 -2.37 5.32 -12.23
C LEU A 104 -3.85 5.41 -12.60
N MET A 105 -4.39 4.34 -13.20
CA MET A 105 -5.76 4.24 -13.71
C MET A 105 -6.20 2.78 -13.90
N ASP A 106 -7.51 2.53 -13.77
CA ASP A 106 -8.09 1.17 -13.75
C ASP A 106 -8.89 0.76 -15.01
N THR A 107 -9.23 1.73 -15.86
CA THR A 107 -10.18 1.58 -16.98
C THR A 107 -9.54 1.87 -18.34
N TYR A 108 -8.47 2.66 -18.35
CA TYR A 108 -7.76 3.09 -19.55
C TYR A 108 -6.31 2.56 -19.53
N ASN A 109 -5.76 2.23 -20.70
CA ASN A 109 -4.41 1.67 -20.82
C ASN A 109 -3.42 2.59 -21.54
N THR A 110 -3.67 3.90 -21.51
CA THR A 110 -2.81 4.90 -22.18
C THR A 110 -1.39 4.95 -21.59
N TYR A 111 -1.23 4.49 -20.35
CA TYR A 111 0.03 4.45 -19.62
C TYR A 111 0.26 3.06 -19.03
N SER A 112 0.39 2.04 -19.88
CA SER A 112 0.46 0.64 -19.45
C SER A 112 1.65 0.31 -18.54
N GLN A 113 2.69 1.16 -18.51
CA GLN A 113 3.87 1.07 -17.65
C GLN A 113 3.74 1.78 -16.29
N PHE A 114 2.55 2.24 -15.92
CA PHE A 114 2.21 2.83 -14.61
C PHE A 114 0.93 2.18 -14.03
N MET A 115 0.49 1.08 -14.64
CA MET A 115 -0.72 0.35 -14.24
C MET A 115 -0.36 -0.75 -13.26
N CYS A 116 -1.36 -1.27 -12.57
CA CYS A 116 -1.16 -2.48 -11.78
C CYS A 116 -0.66 -3.66 -12.64
N PRO A 117 0.30 -4.48 -12.15
CA PRO A 117 0.84 -5.61 -12.93
C PRO A 117 -0.19 -6.68 -13.29
N CYS A 118 -1.27 -6.78 -12.51
CA CYS A 118 -2.39 -7.68 -12.76
C CYS A 118 -3.40 -7.11 -13.79
N SER A 119 -3.29 -5.83 -14.15
CA SER A 119 -4.25 -5.20 -15.07
C SER A 119 -4.10 -5.73 -16.49
N THR A 120 -5.23 -5.86 -17.18
CA THR A 120 -5.26 -6.31 -18.57
C THR A 120 -4.53 -5.32 -19.46
N GLY A 121 -3.46 -5.77 -20.14
CA GLY A 121 -2.65 -4.94 -21.02
C GLY A 121 -1.58 -4.10 -20.32
N SER A 122 -1.33 -4.34 -19.03
CA SER A 122 -0.21 -3.74 -18.29
C SER A 122 1.14 -4.23 -18.81
N ASN A 123 2.12 -3.32 -18.85
CA ASN A 123 3.53 -3.61 -19.11
C ASN A 123 4.37 -3.49 -17.82
N GLU A 124 3.74 -3.25 -16.68
CA GLU A 124 4.40 -3.10 -15.40
C GLU A 124 5.12 -4.37 -14.99
N THR A 125 6.27 -4.23 -14.33
CA THR A 125 7.05 -5.38 -13.84
C THR A 125 7.25 -5.33 -12.34
N LEU A 126 7.21 -6.50 -11.71
CA LEU A 126 7.37 -6.63 -10.26
C LEU A 126 8.85 -6.85 -9.89
N PRO A 127 9.37 -6.17 -8.85
CA PRO A 127 10.61 -6.59 -8.23
C PRO A 127 10.52 -8.04 -7.74
N SER A 128 11.55 -8.84 -7.99
CA SER A 128 11.53 -10.29 -7.73
C SER A 128 11.27 -10.67 -6.28
N PHE A 129 11.64 -9.81 -5.32
CA PHE A 129 11.40 -10.04 -3.89
C PHE A 129 9.93 -9.95 -3.48
N VAL A 130 9.08 -9.31 -4.29
CA VAL A 130 7.63 -9.18 -4.02
C VAL A 130 6.93 -10.52 -4.33
N GLY A 131 7.23 -11.11 -5.48
CA GLY A 131 6.58 -12.32 -5.97
C GLY A 131 5.06 -12.15 -6.01
N ASN A 132 4.32 -13.10 -5.44
CA ASN A 132 2.85 -13.09 -5.41
C ASN A 132 2.26 -12.42 -4.14
N HIS A 133 3.07 -11.70 -3.37
CA HIS A 133 2.69 -11.16 -2.07
C HIS A 133 2.37 -9.68 -2.19
N TYR A 134 1.42 -9.36 -3.06
CA TYR A 134 0.96 -8.01 -3.28
C TYR A 134 -0.52 -7.93 -3.60
N PHE A 135 -1.10 -6.77 -3.33
CA PHE A 135 -2.31 -6.29 -3.96
C PHE A 135 -1.97 -5.04 -4.77
N CYS A 136 -2.73 -4.77 -5.82
CA CYS A 136 -2.58 -3.55 -6.58
C CYS A 136 -3.96 -3.08 -7.05
N GLU A 137 -4.21 -1.78 -6.97
CA GLU A 137 -5.47 -1.15 -7.40
C GLU A 137 -5.21 0.32 -7.72
N SER A 138 -6.01 0.91 -8.59
CA SER A 138 -6.05 2.35 -8.84
C SER A 138 -7.40 2.92 -8.42
N GLY A 139 -7.40 4.13 -7.87
CA GLY A 139 -8.64 4.82 -7.49
C GLY A 139 -9.13 5.81 -8.57
N ASN A 140 -8.51 5.79 -9.75
CA ASN A 140 -8.79 6.72 -10.84
C ASN A 140 -9.41 6.02 -12.06
N ASN A 141 -10.71 6.18 -12.19
CA ASN A 141 -11.50 5.47 -13.20
C ASN A 141 -11.70 6.31 -14.47
N SER A 142 -10.94 7.41 -14.58
CA SER A 142 -10.96 8.38 -15.68
C SER A 142 -9.77 8.21 -16.61
N SER A 143 -9.87 8.76 -17.82
CA SER A 143 -8.79 8.72 -18.83
C SER A 143 -7.67 9.73 -18.57
N GLY A 144 -7.74 10.47 -17.47
CA GLY A 144 -6.75 11.46 -17.07
C GLY A 144 -6.69 11.57 -15.54
N TYR A 145 -5.67 12.25 -15.04
CA TYR A 145 -5.45 12.43 -13.61
C TYR A 145 -5.43 13.91 -13.23
N SER A 146 -5.78 14.20 -11.98
CA SER A 146 -5.79 15.53 -11.40
C SER A 146 -5.14 15.49 -10.02
N GLN A 147 -4.54 16.60 -9.60
CA GLN A 147 -3.86 16.68 -8.31
C GLN A 147 -4.86 16.79 -7.15
N ILE A 148 -5.57 15.70 -6.90
CA ILE A 148 -6.63 15.56 -5.91
C ILE A 148 -6.46 14.24 -5.15
N LEU A 149 -7.12 14.16 -3.99
CA LEU A 149 -7.35 12.89 -3.30
C LEU A 149 -8.58 12.24 -3.92
N TYR A 150 -8.40 11.07 -4.52
CA TYR A 150 -9.47 10.28 -5.12
C TYR A 150 -10.23 9.55 -4.01
N THR A 151 -11.30 10.16 -3.49
CA THR A 151 -12.03 9.65 -2.32
C THR A 151 -13.21 8.74 -2.64
N SER A 152 -13.59 8.62 -3.92
CA SER A 152 -14.72 7.79 -4.35
C SER A 152 -14.41 6.31 -4.38
N ASP A 153 -13.13 5.95 -4.44
CA ASP A 153 -12.66 4.59 -4.66
C ASP A 153 -11.51 4.26 -3.70
N PRO A 154 -11.81 3.68 -2.51
CA PRO A 154 -10.81 3.26 -1.55
C PRO A 154 -9.98 2.10 -2.09
N LEU A 155 -8.65 2.19 -1.95
CA LEU A 155 -7.74 1.20 -2.49
C LEU A 155 -7.67 -0.07 -1.61
N TRP A 156 -7.46 -1.19 -2.31
CA TRP A 156 -7.19 -2.54 -1.82
C TRP A 156 -8.34 -3.17 -1.05
N ASP A 157 -9.57 -2.76 -1.37
CA ASP A 157 -10.79 -3.30 -0.79
C ASP A 157 -11.48 -4.36 -1.69
N GLY A 158 -11.01 -4.49 -2.94
CA GLY A 158 -11.52 -5.43 -3.94
C GLY A 158 -12.85 -4.98 -4.57
N GLN A 159 -13.18 -3.69 -4.49
CA GLN A 159 -14.37 -3.07 -5.06
C GLN A 159 -14.00 -1.85 -5.92
N GLY A 160 -14.95 -1.26 -6.64
CA GLY A 160 -14.70 -0.05 -7.43
C GLY A 160 -13.89 -0.25 -8.73
N CYS A 161 -13.23 -1.39 -8.87
CA CYS A 161 -12.30 -1.70 -9.94
C CYS A 161 -12.87 -1.59 -11.35
N GLY A 162 -12.16 -0.82 -12.17
CA GLY A 162 -12.38 -0.65 -13.58
C GLY A 162 -12.17 -1.92 -14.41
N SER A 163 -12.54 -1.82 -15.69
CA SER A 163 -12.55 -2.98 -16.59
C SER A 163 -11.18 -3.64 -16.79
N LEU A 164 -10.08 -2.91 -16.61
CA LEU A 164 -8.73 -3.47 -16.77
C LEU A 164 -8.21 -4.09 -15.47
N GLU A 165 -8.65 -3.60 -14.32
CA GLU A 165 -8.24 -4.07 -12.97
C GLU A 165 -9.12 -5.17 -12.38
N SER A 166 -10.14 -5.64 -13.10
CA SER A 166 -10.92 -6.82 -12.70
C SER A 166 -10.06 -8.03 -12.24
N PRO A 167 -8.92 -8.38 -12.88
CA PRO A 167 -8.05 -9.44 -12.37
C PRO A 167 -7.37 -9.10 -11.03
N CYS A 168 -7.08 -7.82 -10.79
CA CYS A 168 -6.47 -7.33 -9.56
C CYS A 168 -7.40 -7.44 -8.35
N CYS A 169 -8.69 -7.22 -8.56
CA CYS A 169 -9.68 -7.25 -7.48
C CYS A 169 -10.27 -8.62 -7.21
N ASN A 170 -10.10 -9.56 -8.15
CA ASN A 170 -10.49 -10.95 -7.98
C ASN A 170 -9.36 -11.83 -7.43
N VAL A 171 -8.29 -11.24 -6.89
CA VAL A 171 -7.20 -12.00 -6.27
C VAL A 171 -7.65 -12.64 -4.94
N PRO A 172 -7.23 -13.88 -4.65
CA PRO A 172 -7.59 -14.52 -3.38
C PRO A 172 -7.09 -13.73 -2.17
N GLY A 173 -7.97 -13.56 -1.19
CA GLY A 173 -7.62 -13.00 0.12
C GLY A 173 -7.95 -11.52 0.29
N ILE A 174 -8.02 -10.72 -0.78
CA ILE A 174 -8.37 -9.28 -0.68
C ILE A 174 -9.70 -9.09 0.08
N PRO A 175 -9.79 -8.17 1.06
CA PRO A 175 -8.80 -7.15 1.46
C PRO A 175 -7.72 -7.62 2.45
N TRP A 176 -7.73 -8.89 2.84
CA TRP A 176 -6.82 -9.47 3.83
C TRP A 176 -5.59 -10.14 3.20
N PHE A 177 -4.42 -9.56 3.42
CA PHE A 177 -3.17 -10.25 3.10
C PHE A 177 -2.86 -11.30 4.18
N HIS A 178 -2.18 -12.38 3.79
CA HIS A 178 -1.68 -13.41 4.70
C HIS A 178 -0.31 -13.90 4.25
N ARG A 179 0.66 -13.81 5.16
CA ARG A 179 2.03 -14.30 4.97
C ARG A 179 2.32 -15.38 6.00
N ASP A 180 2.61 -16.59 5.53
CA ASP A 180 2.96 -17.75 6.36
C ASP A 180 4.43 -18.13 6.14
N TYR A 181 5.23 -18.11 7.20
CA TYR A 181 6.64 -18.52 7.21
C TYR A 181 6.83 -19.96 7.71
N GLY A 182 5.75 -20.74 7.83
CA GLY A 182 5.75 -22.12 8.28
C GLY A 182 6.14 -22.25 9.76
N SER A 183 7.18 -23.04 10.02
CA SER A 183 7.73 -23.23 11.38
C SER A 183 8.78 -22.18 11.77
N THR A 184 9.17 -21.29 10.85
CA THR A 184 10.17 -20.25 11.13
C THR A 184 9.52 -19.13 11.90
N THR A 185 9.89 -18.99 13.16
CA THR A 185 9.40 -17.90 14.02
C THR A 185 10.40 -16.75 14.11
N THR A 186 9.90 -15.57 14.44
CA THR A 186 10.70 -14.37 14.68
C THR A 186 10.01 -13.48 15.72
N THR A 187 10.77 -12.56 16.30
CA THR A 187 10.29 -11.45 17.13
C THR A 187 10.56 -10.10 16.47
N ASP A 188 10.83 -10.09 15.16
CA ASP A 188 11.03 -8.87 14.38
C ASP A 188 9.87 -7.87 14.60
N TYR A 189 10.17 -6.57 14.56
CA TYR A 189 9.11 -5.56 14.43
C TYR A 189 8.46 -5.67 13.05
N ILE A 190 7.22 -5.20 12.95
CA ILE A 190 6.57 -4.94 11.67
C ILE A 190 6.74 -3.46 11.33
N GLU A 191 7.03 -3.15 10.07
CA GLU A 191 7.10 -1.78 9.57
C GLU A 191 6.09 -1.60 8.45
N LEU A 192 5.30 -0.52 8.54
CA LEU A 192 4.47 -0.04 7.44
C LEU A 192 5.13 1.20 6.87
N ARG A 193 5.37 1.21 5.56
CA ARG A 193 5.97 2.32 4.83
C ARG A 193 4.99 2.80 3.77
N VAL A 194 4.64 4.09 3.76
CA VAL A 194 3.98 4.71 2.60
C VAL A 194 5.09 5.31 1.74
N CYS A 195 5.18 4.84 0.51
CA CYS A 195 6.23 5.14 -0.44
C CYS A 195 5.63 5.79 -1.68
N GLY A 196 6.46 6.60 -2.34
CA GLY A 196 6.26 6.90 -3.74
C GLY A 196 7.52 7.43 -4.41
N ASP A 197 7.66 7.24 -5.72
CA ASP A 197 8.86 7.62 -6.47
C ASP A 197 8.80 9.02 -7.10
N GLY A 198 7.60 9.59 -7.20
CA GLY A 198 7.34 10.93 -7.70
C GLY A 198 8.18 12.05 -7.09
N GLY A 199 8.62 12.97 -7.94
CA GLY A 199 9.46 14.12 -7.60
C GLY A 199 8.66 15.38 -7.28
N ALA A 200 9.37 16.50 -7.06
CA ALA A 200 8.78 17.77 -6.61
C ALA A 200 7.73 18.36 -7.57
N THR A 201 7.74 17.94 -8.83
CA THR A 201 6.82 18.39 -9.88
C THR A 201 5.65 17.43 -10.11
N ASN A 202 5.72 16.23 -9.54
CA ASN A 202 4.72 15.17 -9.65
C ASN A 202 4.56 14.48 -8.28
N ASP A 203 4.21 15.27 -7.26
CA ASP A 203 4.01 14.78 -5.88
C ASP A 203 2.74 13.94 -5.80
N GLU A 204 2.86 12.68 -6.19
CA GLU A 204 1.87 11.63 -5.97
C GLU A 204 1.96 11.08 -4.55
N ASP A 205 0.90 10.44 -4.07
CA ASP A 205 0.95 9.79 -2.78
C ASP A 205 -0.10 8.69 -2.70
N THR A 206 0.05 7.83 -1.70
CA THR A 206 -0.97 6.84 -1.37
C THR A 206 -1.32 6.90 0.12
N PRO A 207 -2.06 7.93 0.56
CA PRO A 207 -2.38 8.12 1.96
C PRO A 207 -3.23 6.96 2.51
N VAL A 208 -2.89 6.47 3.70
CA VAL A 208 -3.61 5.37 4.36
C VAL A 208 -4.63 5.89 5.37
N SER A 209 -5.85 5.40 5.31
CA SER A 209 -6.92 5.77 6.27
C SER A 209 -7.15 4.69 7.31
N PHE A 210 -6.85 3.44 6.98
CA PHE A 210 -7.07 2.31 7.86
C PHE A 210 -5.95 1.28 7.71
N TYR A 211 -5.53 0.70 8.83
CA TYR A 211 -4.84 -0.58 8.81
C TYR A 211 -5.09 -1.35 10.10
N GLU A 212 -5.10 -2.66 9.98
CA GLU A 212 -4.97 -3.57 11.12
C GLU A 212 -4.04 -4.71 10.75
N ILE A 213 -3.06 -5.00 11.62
CA ILE A 213 -2.06 -6.04 11.36
C ILE A 213 -1.96 -6.93 12.59
N TYR A 214 -1.99 -8.23 12.34
CA TYR A 214 -1.96 -9.30 13.34
C TYR A 214 -0.81 -10.26 13.08
N VAL A 215 -0.31 -10.86 14.15
CA VAL A 215 0.70 -11.90 14.11
C VAL A 215 0.26 -13.14 14.88
N LYS A 216 0.80 -14.30 14.49
CA LYS A 216 0.55 -15.60 15.12
C LYS A 216 1.80 -16.46 15.12
#